data_AF-A0A496SID4-F1
#
_entry.id   AF-A0A496SID4-F1
#
_cell.length_a   1.000
_cell.length_b   1.000
_cell.length_c   1.000
_cell.angle_alpha   90.00
_cell.angle_beta   90.00
_cell.angle_gamma   90.00
#
_symmetry.space_group_name_H-M   'P 1'
#
loop_
_entity.id
_entity.type
_entity.pdbx_description
1 polymer ?
#
loop_
_entity_poly.entity_id
_entity_poly.type
_entity_poly.pdbx_seq_one_letter_code
_entity_poly.pdbx_strand_id
1 'polypeptide(L)'
;MDEGTLSKLEFDKIRELVASYAFSSLGREKVISLEPSGDLDEVEARLRMTSEMLELLRTGEPPPLEGIRDIRPSLHRCSLEGSVLEPEELRAVREVLGAIYKV
;
A
#
# COMPACT_ATOMS: atom_id res chain seq x y z
N MET A 1 12.62 13.81 -13.24
CA MET A 1 13.87 14.13 -12.49
C MET A 1 14.89 13.07 -12.85
N ASP A 2 16.19 13.37 -12.93
CA ASP A 2 17.21 12.36 -13.25
C ASP A 2 17.66 11.59 -11.99
N GLU A 3 18.15 10.37 -12.21
CA GLU A 3 18.59 9.44 -11.13
C GLU A 3 19.78 9.99 -10.33
N GLY A 4 20.67 10.77 -10.96
CA GLY A 4 21.80 11.40 -10.29
C GLY A 4 21.38 12.46 -9.28
N THR A 5 20.32 13.22 -9.57
CA THR A 5 19.72 14.16 -8.63
C THR A 5 19.05 13.43 -7.46
N LEU A 6 18.30 12.36 -7.71
CA LEU A 6 17.65 11.57 -6.65
C LEU A 6 18.66 10.96 -5.68
N SER A 7 19.78 10.44 -6.19
CA SER A 7 20.85 9.90 -5.38
C SER A 7 21.51 10.96 -4.50
N LYS A 8 21.78 12.17 -5.04
CA LYS A 8 22.34 13.29 -4.26
C LYS A 8 21.40 13.79 -3.16
N LEU A 9 20.09 13.70 -3.39
CA LEU A 9 19.07 14.03 -2.39
C LEU A 9 18.79 12.89 -1.41
N GLU A 10 19.47 11.74 -1.58
CA GLU A 10 19.26 10.53 -0.78
C GLU A 10 17.79 10.11 -0.73
N PHE A 11 17.08 10.27 -1.87
CA PHE A 11 15.65 10.03 -1.95
C PHE A 11 15.29 8.57 -1.65
N ASP A 12 16.17 7.64 -2.00
CA ASP A 12 16.11 6.23 -1.61
C ASP A 12 16.06 6.04 -0.08
N LYS A 13 16.90 6.77 0.67
CA LYS A 13 16.90 6.70 2.14
C LYS A 13 15.61 7.25 2.74
N ILE A 14 15.05 8.32 2.15
CA ILE A 14 13.75 8.87 2.56
C ILE A 14 12.66 7.83 2.33
N ARG A 15 12.63 7.18 1.16
CA ARG A 15 11.67 6.11 0.87
C ARG A 15 11.80 4.94 1.84
N GLU A 16 13.01 4.48 2.12
CA GLU A 16 13.25 3.40 3.08
C GLU A 16 12.80 3.77 4.50
N LEU A 17 13.07 5.01 4.94
CA LEU A 17 12.61 5.51 6.24
C LEU A 17 11.08 5.48 6.32
N VAL A 18 10.39 6.07 5.34
CA VAL A 18 8.91 6.07 5.32
C VAL A 18 8.37 4.64 5.22
N ALA A 19 8.99 3.80 4.40
CA ALA A 19 8.61 2.40 4.21
C ALA A 19 8.77 1.54 5.48
N SER A 20 9.60 1.96 6.44
CA SER A 20 9.71 1.30 7.75
C SER A 20 8.51 1.56 8.67
N TYR A 21 7.74 2.61 8.40
CA TYR A 21 6.48 2.93 9.10
C TYR A 21 5.24 2.37 8.38
N ALA A 22 5.41 1.68 7.25
CA ALA A 22 4.29 1.11 6.52
C ALA A 22 3.65 -0.06 7.29
N PHE A 23 2.32 -0.03 7.42
CA PHE A 23 1.56 -1.09 8.11
C PHE A 23 1.60 -2.45 7.40
N SER A 24 1.63 -2.46 6.06
CA SER A 24 1.57 -3.67 5.24
C SER A 24 2.71 -3.75 4.23
N SER A 25 3.03 -4.96 3.77
CA SER A 25 4.00 -5.19 2.68
C SER A 25 3.60 -4.47 1.40
N LEU A 26 2.31 -4.39 1.09
CA LEU A 26 1.76 -3.64 -0.04
C LEU A 26 2.03 -2.13 0.09
N GLY A 27 1.82 -1.57 1.28
CA GLY A 27 2.14 -0.17 1.56
C GLY A 27 3.64 0.10 1.45
N ARG A 28 4.49 -0.81 1.96
CA ARG A 28 5.94 -0.75 1.83
C ARG A 28 6.36 -0.74 0.35
N GLU A 29 5.86 -1.67 -0.44
CA GLU A 29 6.12 -1.73 -1.89
C GLU A 29 5.69 -0.43 -2.60
N LYS A 30 4.53 0.12 -2.21
CA LYS A 30 4.04 1.38 -2.77
C LYS A 30 4.98 2.55 -2.47
N VAL A 31 5.48 2.66 -1.24
CA VAL A 31 6.42 3.72 -0.84
C VAL A 31 7.76 3.59 -1.55
N ILE A 32 8.31 2.38 -1.61
CA ILE A 32 9.61 2.13 -2.26
C ILE A 32 9.55 2.46 -3.76
N SER A 33 8.42 2.21 -4.41
CA SER A 33 8.22 2.53 -5.83
C SER A 33 7.80 3.98 -6.12
N LEU A 34 7.69 4.85 -5.10
CA LEU A 34 7.36 6.26 -5.33
C LEU A 34 8.48 6.95 -6.10
N GLU A 35 8.09 7.74 -7.09
CA GLU A 35 8.94 8.65 -7.83
C GLU A 35 8.32 10.06 -7.80
N PRO A 36 9.14 11.13 -7.88
CA PRO A 36 8.62 12.48 -8.00
C PRO A 36 7.77 12.63 -9.27
N SER A 37 6.58 13.21 -9.11
CA SER A 37 5.73 13.53 -10.25
C SER A 37 5.91 14.99 -10.67
N GLY A 38 5.88 15.23 -11.98
CA GLY A 38 5.78 16.56 -12.57
C GLY A 38 4.35 16.95 -12.93
N ASP A 39 3.38 16.06 -12.72
CA ASP A 39 1.96 16.30 -12.93
C ASP A 39 1.36 16.93 -11.67
N LEU A 40 0.88 18.18 -11.80
CA LEU A 40 0.32 18.92 -10.69
C LEU A 40 -0.93 18.25 -10.11
N ASP A 41 -1.81 17.71 -10.97
CA ASP A 41 -3.07 17.10 -10.52
C ASP A 41 -2.79 15.84 -9.69
N GLU A 42 -1.78 15.06 -10.10
CA GLU A 42 -1.31 13.90 -9.35
C GLU A 42 -0.70 14.30 -8.00
N VAL A 43 0.15 15.33 -7.98
CA VAL A 43 0.79 15.83 -6.76
C VAL A 43 -0.28 16.29 -5.77
N GLU A 44 -1.24 17.10 -6.22
CA GLU A 44 -2.32 17.57 -5.36
C GLU A 44 -3.19 16.42 -4.84
N ALA A 45 -3.54 15.44 -5.69
CA ALA A 45 -4.30 14.28 -5.26
C ALA A 45 -3.58 13.47 -4.17
N ARG A 46 -2.27 13.22 -4.35
CA ARG A 46 -1.45 12.50 -3.36
C ARG A 46 -1.35 13.26 -2.04
N LEU A 47 -1.17 14.58 -2.08
CA LEU A 47 -1.11 15.43 -0.88
C LEU A 47 -2.45 15.51 -0.16
N ARG A 48 -3.58 15.61 -0.89
CA ARG A 48 -4.93 15.58 -0.31
C ARG A 48 -5.18 14.26 0.43
N MET A 49 -4.94 13.11 -0.21
CA MET A 49 -5.09 11.79 0.43
C MET A 49 -4.25 11.65 1.71
N THR A 50 -3.02 12.17 1.69
CA THR A 50 -2.13 12.15 2.86
C THR A 50 -2.67 13.02 4.00
N SER A 51 -3.21 14.20 3.66
CA SER A 51 -3.77 15.14 4.63
C SER A 51 -5.04 14.58 5.29
N GLU A 52 -5.94 14.00 4.49
CA GLU A 52 -7.16 13.35 4.98
C GLU A 52 -6.84 12.18 5.93
N MET A 53 -5.87 11.33 5.57
CA MET A 53 -5.44 10.23 6.45
C MET A 53 -4.86 10.76 7.77
N LEU A 54 -4.08 11.85 7.74
CA LEU A 54 -3.53 12.45 8.94
C LEU A 54 -4.63 13.03 9.85
N GLU A 55 -5.68 13.61 9.27
CA GLU A 55 -6.85 14.08 10.01
C GLU A 55 -7.58 12.91 10.69
N LEU A 56 -7.85 11.82 9.96
CA LEU A 56 -8.46 10.61 10.53
C LEU A 56 -7.64 10.08 11.72
N LEU A 57 -6.32 9.97 11.56
CA LEU A 57 -5.43 9.52 12.63
C LEU A 57 -5.47 10.44 13.86
N ARG A 58 -5.64 11.75 13.67
CA ARG A 58 -5.76 12.73 14.78
C ARG A 58 -7.09 12.63 15.50
N THR A 59 -8.17 12.28 14.80
CA THR A 59 -9.51 12.12 15.39
C THR A 59 -9.67 10.85 16.23
N GLY A 60 -8.70 9.93 16.20
CA GLY A 60 -8.62 8.77 17.09
C GLY A 60 -9.25 7.49 16.54
N GLU A 61 -9.79 7.52 15.33
CA GLU A 61 -10.35 6.35 14.64
C GLU A 61 -9.49 6.03 13.40
N PRO A 62 -8.38 5.29 13.54
CA PRO A 62 -7.65 4.80 12.38
C PRO A 62 -8.55 3.87 11.56
N PRO A 63 -8.46 3.88 10.21
CA PRO A 63 -9.22 2.95 9.39
C PRO A 63 -8.86 1.50 9.75
N PRO A 64 -9.79 0.54 9.56
CA PRO A 64 -9.53 -0.87 9.82
C PRO A 64 -8.54 -1.42 8.77
N LEU A 65 -7.25 -1.21 9.01
CA LEU A 65 -6.17 -1.73 8.15
C LEU A 65 -5.86 -3.21 8.46
N GLU A 66 -6.41 -3.73 9.56
CA GLU A 66 -6.33 -5.14 9.94
C GLU A 66 -6.93 -6.03 8.85
N GLY A 67 -6.16 -7.03 8.41
CA GLY A 67 -6.58 -7.95 7.36
C GLY A 67 -6.11 -7.59 5.95
N ILE A 68 -5.45 -6.44 5.77
CA ILE A 68 -4.75 -6.14 4.50
C ILE A 68 -3.56 -7.10 4.36
N ARG A 69 -3.70 -8.05 3.44
CA ARG A 69 -2.67 -9.04 3.07
C ARG A 69 -2.42 -9.00 1.57
N ASP A 70 -1.20 -9.33 1.17
CA ASP A 70 -0.92 -9.54 -0.25
C ASP A 70 -1.50 -10.89 -0.71
N ILE A 71 -2.66 -10.83 -1.34
CA ILE A 71 -3.36 -11.99 -1.92
C ILE A 71 -3.10 -12.14 -3.42
N ARG A 72 -2.25 -11.30 -4.04
CA ARG A 72 -1.92 -11.41 -5.47
C ARG A 72 -1.43 -12.82 -5.85
N PRO A 73 -0.61 -13.53 -5.04
CA PRO A 73 -0.22 -14.90 -5.36
C PRO A 73 -1.40 -15.87 -5.40
N SER A 74 -2.32 -15.79 -4.42
CA SER A 74 -3.51 -16.66 -4.37
C SER A 74 -4.46 -16.36 -5.53
N LEU A 75 -4.67 -15.08 -5.88
CA LEU A 75 -5.47 -14.67 -7.04
C LEU A 75 -4.85 -15.17 -8.35
N HIS A 76 -3.52 -15.06 -8.48
CA HIS A 76 -2.81 -15.59 -9.64
C HIS A 76 -3.00 -17.10 -9.74
N ARG A 77 -2.88 -17.84 -8.64
CA ARG A 77 -3.10 -19.28 -8.65
C ARG A 77 -4.52 -19.64 -9.08
N CYS A 78 -5.55 -18.95 -8.58
CA CYS A 78 -6.94 -19.14 -9.00
C CYS A 78 -7.19 -18.95 -10.50
N SER A 79 -6.36 -18.17 -11.20
CA SER A 79 -6.49 -17.99 -12.65
C SER A 79 -6.06 -19.22 -13.46
N LEU A 80 -5.36 -20.17 -12.83
CA LEU A 80 -4.89 -21.39 -13.46
C LEU A 80 -5.99 -22.46 -13.41
N GLU A 81 -6.26 -23.10 -14.55
CA GLU A 81 -7.26 -24.16 -14.66
C GLU A 81 -6.90 -25.36 -13.76
N GLY A 82 -7.90 -25.89 -13.04
CA GLY A 82 -7.72 -27.00 -12.12
C GLY A 82 -7.05 -26.64 -10.79
N SER A 83 -6.72 -25.37 -10.55
CA SER A 83 -6.17 -24.93 -9.27
C SER A 83 -7.23 -24.89 -8.16
N VAL A 84 -6.79 -25.12 -6.93
CA VAL A 84 -7.60 -25.01 -5.71
C VAL A 84 -6.87 -24.11 -4.73
N LEU A 85 -7.63 -23.38 -3.91
CA LEU A 85 -7.06 -22.64 -2.79
C LEU A 85 -6.99 -23.49 -1.53
N GLU A 86 -5.82 -23.53 -0.91
CA GLU A 86 -5.66 -24.09 0.43
C GLU A 86 -6.47 -23.29 1.47
N PRO A 87 -6.88 -23.90 2.59
CA PRO A 87 -7.69 -23.23 3.62
C PRO A 87 -7.11 -21.90 4.11
N GLU A 88 -5.79 -21.81 4.27
CA GLU A 88 -5.08 -20.61 4.70
C GLU A 88 -5.21 -19.47 3.69
N GLU A 89 -5.22 -19.79 2.41
CA GLU A 89 -5.33 -18.82 1.33
C GLU A 89 -6.77 -18.33 1.16
N LEU A 90 -7.75 -19.23 1.31
CA LEU A 90 -9.16 -18.84 1.41
C LEU A 90 -9.40 -17.93 2.61
N ARG A 91 -8.77 -18.24 3.76
CA ARG A 91 -8.85 -17.40 4.94
C ARG A 91 -8.23 -16.02 4.70
N ALA A 92 -7.08 -15.94 4.05
CA ALA A 92 -6.44 -14.67 3.71
C ALA A 92 -7.33 -13.81 2.80
N VAL A 93 -7.95 -14.42 1.78
CA VAL A 93 -8.92 -13.74 0.90
C VAL A 93 -10.11 -13.23 1.70
N ARG A 94 -10.69 -14.04 2.58
CA ARG A 94 -11.79 -13.63 3.47
C ARG A 94 -11.40 -12.46 4.37
N GLU A 95 -10.20 -12.46 4.93
CA GLU A 95 -9.70 -11.38 5.79
C GLU A 95 -9.61 -10.05 5.01
N VAL A 96 -9.09 -10.08 3.78
CA VAL A 96 -9.05 -8.89 2.90
C VAL A 96 -10.46 -8.40 2.56
N LEU A 97 -11.39 -9.30 2.20
CA LEU A 97 -12.78 -8.93 1.94
C LEU A 97 -13.46 -8.33 3.18
N GLY A 98 -13.18 -8.88 4.36
CA GLY A 98 -13.70 -8.38 5.63
C GLY A 98 -13.21 -6.97 5.98
N ALA A 99 -12.00 -6.60 5.58
CA ALA A 99 -11.47 -5.25 5.79
C ALA A 99 -12.23 -4.18 5.00
N ILE A 100 -12.81 -4.55 3.85
CA ILE A 100 -13.57 -3.64 2.98
C ILE A 100 -15.05 -3.56 3.40
N TYR A 101 -15.62 -4.65 3.92
CA TYR A 101 -17.04 -4.75 4.28
C TYR A 101 -17.39 -4.28 5.70
N LYS A 102 -16.40 -4.03 6.58
CA LYS A 102 -16.62 -3.64 7.97
C LYS A 102 -16.80 -2.13 8.20
N VAL A 103 -17.09 -1.36 7.14
CA VAL A 103 -17.38 0.09 7.20
C VAL A 103 -18.89 0.32 7.16
#